data_AF-A0A966BU61-F1
#
_entry.id   AF-A0A966BU61-F1
#
_cell.length_a   1.000
_cell.length_b   1.000
_cell.length_c   1.000
_cell.angle_alpha   90.00
_cell.angle_beta   90.00
_cell.angle_gamma   90.00
#
_symmetry.space_group_name_H-M   'P 1'
#
loop_
_entity.id
_entity.type
_entity.pdbx_description
1 polymer ?
#
loop_
_entity_poly.entity_id
_entity_poly.type
_entity_poly.pdbx_seq_one_letter_code
_entity_poly.pdbx_strand_id
1 'polypeptide(L)'
;MTRTAIWIVLSLFAMAGGAALWWVSDGHDARDWPIRWLEVEGDLERITSAQVRAAVADHAARGFFRVDIERARSSVEALPWVATAVVSRRWPDALVIELVEQRVVARFNEDELFGRTGKL
;
A
#
# COMPACT_ATOMS: atom_id res chain seq x y z
N MET A 1 39.44 14.68 45.78
CA MET A 1 39.35 15.09 44.36
C MET A 1 38.79 14.01 43.42
N THR A 2 38.79 12.72 43.80
CA THR A 2 38.30 11.60 42.97
C THR A 2 36.78 11.44 42.94
N ARG A 3 36.08 11.85 44.01
CA ARG A 3 34.63 11.65 44.15
C ARG A 3 33.81 12.43 43.12
N THR A 4 34.20 13.66 42.79
CA THR A 4 33.52 14.49 41.78
C THR A 4 33.74 14.00 40.36
N ALA A 5 34.93 13.45 40.05
CA ALA A 5 35.24 12.88 38.75
C ALA A 5 34.35 11.66 38.42
N ILE A 6 34.04 10.82 39.42
CA ILE A 6 33.15 9.67 39.26
C ILE A 6 31.73 10.11 38.89
N TRP A 7 31.21 11.15 39.55
CA TRP A 7 29.89 11.69 39.23
C TRP A 7 29.83 12.29 37.82
N ILE A 8 30.89 12.97 37.36
CA ILE A 8 30.96 13.54 36.01
C ILE A 8 30.93 12.43 34.94
N VAL A 9 31.71 11.37 35.12
CA VAL A 9 31.75 10.24 34.16
C VAL A 9 30.41 9.50 34.13
N LEU A 10 29.78 9.26 35.28
CA LEU A 10 28.46 8.62 35.35
C LEU A 10 27.38 9.48 34.68
N SER A 11 27.40 10.80 34.88
CA SER A 11 26.47 11.71 34.22
C SER A 11 26.66 11.74 32.70
N LEU A 12 27.91 11.75 32.22
CA LEU A 12 28.21 11.65 30.78
C LEU A 12 27.70 10.33 30.19
N PHE A 13 27.89 9.22 30.88
CA PHE A 13 27.45 7.91 30.42
C PHE A 13 25.91 7.79 30.42
N ALA A 14 25.26 8.31 31.46
CA ALA A 14 23.80 8.36 31.55
C ALA A 14 23.20 9.27 30.46
N MET A 15 23.84 10.40 30.16
CA MET A 15 23.39 11.32 29.12
C MET A 15 23.61 10.75 27.71
N ALA A 16 24.76 10.11 27.46
CA ALA A 16 25.03 9.41 26.21
C ALA A 16 24.07 8.22 26.00
N GLY A 17 23.82 7.44 27.05
CA GLY A 17 22.85 6.34 27.02
C GLY A 17 21.42 6.84 26.80
N GLY A 18 21.03 7.92 27.47
CA GLY A 18 19.72 8.56 27.27
C GLY A 18 19.53 9.08 25.85
N ALA A 19 20.55 9.73 25.28
CA ALA A 19 20.52 10.20 23.90
C ALA A 19 20.45 9.04 22.88
N ALA A 20 21.17 7.94 23.13
CA ALA A 20 21.13 6.76 22.27
C ALA A 20 19.77 6.05 22.32
N LEU A 21 19.19 5.91 23.52
CA LEU A 21 17.84 5.35 23.70
C LEU A 21 16.78 6.25 23.06
N TRP A 22 16.92 7.57 23.21
CA TRP A 22 16.02 8.54 22.57
C TRP A 22 16.11 8.43 21.04
N TRP A 23 17.30 8.38 20.46
CA TRP A 23 17.51 8.26 19.01
C TRP A 23 16.98 6.95 18.42
N VAL A 24 17.05 5.83 19.17
CA VAL A 24 16.45 4.55 18.76
C VAL A 24 14.92 4.56 18.91
N SER A 25 14.39 5.29 19.90
CA SER A 25 12.95 5.40 20.16
C SER A 25 12.24 6.43 19.27
N ASP A 26 12.99 7.40 18.73
CA ASP A 26 12.56 8.32 17.69
C ASP A 26 12.49 7.53 16.38
N GLY A 27 11.50 6.64 16.34
CA GLY A 27 11.28 5.74 15.22
C GLY A 27 11.06 6.59 13.99
N HIS A 28 12.09 6.67 13.15
CA HIS A 28 12.14 7.45 11.91
C HIS A 28 10.75 7.56 11.31
N ASP A 29 10.13 8.71 11.54
CA ASP A 29 8.73 8.89 11.27
C ASP A 29 8.55 8.71 9.77
N ALA A 30 7.53 7.98 9.32
CA ALA A 30 7.32 7.83 7.88
C ALA A 30 6.99 9.16 7.16
N ARG A 31 6.99 10.27 7.92
CA ARG A 31 7.05 11.65 7.46
C ARG A 31 8.35 11.97 6.71
N ASP A 32 9.44 11.27 7.00
CA ASP A 32 10.75 11.49 6.36
C ASP A 32 10.81 10.89 4.94
N TRP A 33 9.95 9.90 4.65
CA TRP A 33 9.90 9.23 3.35
C TRP A 33 8.48 9.15 2.79
N PRO A 34 7.96 10.28 2.27
CA PRO A 34 6.69 10.29 1.57
C PRO A 34 6.78 9.47 0.28
N ILE A 35 5.74 8.68 -0.01
CA ILE A 35 5.58 8.06 -1.32
C ILE A 35 5.21 9.17 -2.30
N ARG A 36 6.09 9.43 -3.28
CA ARG A 36 5.92 10.51 -4.25
C ARG A 36 5.32 10.05 -5.57
N TRP A 37 5.54 8.78 -5.90
CA TRP A 37 5.17 8.23 -7.19
C TRP A 37 4.26 7.02 -7.01
N LEU A 38 3.08 7.07 -7.65
CA LEU A 38 2.19 5.93 -7.81
C LEU A 38 2.15 5.55 -9.29
N GLU A 39 2.85 4.48 -9.59
CA GLU A 39 2.96 3.92 -10.93
C GLU A 39 1.93 2.80 -11.06
N VAL A 40 1.12 2.85 -12.12
CA VAL A 40 0.11 1.84 -12.41
C VAL A 40 0.52 1.19 -13.72
N GLU A 41 0.83 -0.10 -13.65
CA GLU A 41 1.27 -0.92 -14.75
C GLU A 41 0.16 -1.94 -15.08
N GLY A 42 -0.12 -2.13 -16.36
CA GLY A 42 -1.19 -3.03 -16.82
C GLY A 42 -1.92 -2.50 -18.05
N ASP A 43 -2.59 -3.40 -18.77
CA ASP A 43 -3.47 -3.04 -19.88
C ASP A 43 -4.85 -2.67 -19.32
N LEU A 44 -5.11 -1.37 -19.28
CA LEU A 44 -6.28 -0.77 -18.65
C LEU A 44 -7.28 -0.34 -19.73
N GLU A 45 -8.35 -1.11 -19.93
CA GLU A 45 -9.42 -0.77 -20.88
C GLU A 45 -10.62 -0.10 -20.19
N ARG A 46 -10.97 -0.56 -18.99
CA ARG A 46 -12.19 -0.13 -18.28
C ARG A 46 -11.90 0.71 -17.04
N ILE A 47 -10.75 0.52 -16.39
CA ILE A 47 -10.37 1.25 -15.19
C ILE A 47 -9.33 2.30 -15.56
N THR A 48 -9.46 3.51 -15.02
CA THR A 48 -8.43 4.54 -15.19
C THR A 48 -7.36 4.43 -14.12
N SER A 49 -6.11 4.75 -14.48
CA SER A 49 -5.01 4.83 -13.50
C SER A 49 -5.31 5.80 -12.34
N ALA A 50 -6.15 6.82 -12.56
CA ALA A 50 -6.61 7.73 -11.51
C ALA A 50 -7.50 7.04 -10.46
N GLN A 51 -8.41 6.15 -10.87
CA GLN A 51 -9.25 5.38 -9.95
C GLN A 51 -8.42 4.42 -9.10
N VAL A 52 -7.43 3.76 -9.72
CA VAL A 52 -6.48 2.90 -9.02
C VAL A 52 -5.70 3.72 -7.99
N ARG A 53 -5.11 4.85 -8.39
CA ARG A 53 -4.38 5.74 -7.46
C ARG A 53 -5.24 6.22 -6.30
N ALA A 54 -6.50 6.58 -6.56
CA ALA A 54 -7.43 7.01 -5.51
C ALA A 54 -7.69 5.90 -4.48
N ALA A 55 -7.82 4.65 -4.92
CA ALA A 55 -8.02 3.51 -4.03
C ALA A 55 -6.82 3.24 -3.10
N VAL A 56 -5.61 3.64 -3.50
CA VAL A 56 -4.38 3.42 -2.71
C VAL A 56 -3.90 4.66 -1.95
N ALA A 57 -4.48 5.83 -2.22
CA ALA A 57 -4.01 7.12 -1.68
C ALA A 57 -4.00 7.17 -0.14
N ASP A 58 -5.06 6.66 0.50
CA ASP A 58 -5.20 6.64 1.97
C ASP A 58 -4.16 5.75 2.65
N HIS A 59 -3.71 4.70 1.96
CA HIS A 59 -2.67 3.80 2.47
C HIS A 59 -1.29 4.39 2.23
N ALA A 60 -1.06 4.99 1.06
CA ALA A 60 0.19 5.63 0.68
C ALA A 60 0.53 6.86 1.55
N ALA A 61 -0.48 7.59 2.04
CA ALA A 61 -0.33 8.75 2.93
C ALA A 61 0.36 8.43 4.27
N ARG A 62 0.42 7.14 4.66
CA ARG A 62 1.08 6.71 5.90
C ARG A 62 2.60 6.69 5.80
N GLY A 63 3.15 6.81 4.58
CA GLY A 63 4.59 6.87 4.25
C GLY A 63 5.18 5.52 3.80
N PHE A 64 6.35 5.56 3.17
CA PHE A 64 6.95 4.41 2.45
C PHE A 64 7.19 3.17 3.33
N PHE A 65 7.59 3.35 4.58
CA PHE A 65 7.87 2.25 5.50
C PHE A 65 6.63 1.72 6.22
N ARG A 66 5.62 2.57 6.46
CA ARG A 66 4.39 2.24 7.21
C ARG A 66 3.21 1.86 6.32
N VAL A 67 3.34 1.96 4.98
CA VAL A 67 2.27 1.58 4.06
C VAL A 67 1.96 0.09 4.20
N ASP A 68 0.69 -0.23 4.41
CA ASP A 68 0.21 -1.60 4.42
C ASP A 68 -0.07 -2.04 2.97
N ILE A 69 0.87 -2.78 2.38
CA ILE A 69 0.79 -3.24 0.99
C ILE A 69 -0.41 -4.16 0.80
N GLU A 70 -0.73 -4.99 1.79
CA GLU A 70 -1.80 -5.96 1.67
C GLU A 70 -3.16 -5.25 1.65
N ARG A 71 -3.35 -4.25 2.53
CA ARG A 71 -4.57 -3.43 2.48
C ARG A 71 -4.67 -2.59 1.21
N ALA A 72 -3.55 -2.06 0.73
CA ALA A 72 -3.48 -1.37 -0.56
C ALA A 72 -3.93 -2.28 -1.70
N ARG A 73 -3.41 -3.50 -1.74
CA ARG A 73 -3.80 -4.55 -2.69
C ARG A 73 -5.29 -4.86 -2.61
N SER A 74 -5.81 -5.17 -1.42
CA SER A 74 -7.22 -5.49 -1.24
C SER A 74 -8.13 -4.33 -1.66
N SER A 75 -7.69 -3.08 -1.48
CA SER A 75 -8.44 -1.89 -1.91
C SER A 75 -8.50 -1.76 -3.43
N VAL A 76 -7.44 -2.15 -4.14
CA VAL A 76 -7.43 -2.19 -5.61
C VAL A 76 -8.25 -3.37 -6.14
N GLU A 77 -8.12 -4.56 -5.54
CA GLU A 77 -8.90 -5.76 -5.92
C GLU A 77 -10.41 -5.60 -5.65
N ALA A 78 -10.81 -4.71 -4.75
CA ALA A 78 -12.21 -4.38 -4.53
C ALA A 78 -12.87 -3.59 -5.68
N LEU A 79 -12.10 -3.11 -6.66
CA LEU A 79 -12.64 -2.42 -7.83
C LEU A 79 -13.34 -3.41 -8.78
N PRO A 80 -14.52 -3.05 -9.35
CA PRO A 80 -15.43 -3.99 -10.03
C PRO A 80 -14.94 -4.61 -11.36
N TRP A 81 -13.73 -4.29 -11.82
CA TRP A 81 -13.13 -4.86 -13.03
C TRP A 81 -11.71 -5.40 -12.81
N VAL A 82 -11.22 -5.41 -11.57
CA VAL A 82 -9.90 -5.96 -11.25
C VAL A 82 -10.04 -7.46 -11.04
N ALA A 83 -9.26 -8.26 -11.77
CA ALA A 83 -9.17 -9.70 -11.56
C ALA A 83 -8.16 -10.00 -10.44
N THR A 84 -6.96 -9.42 -10.57
CA THR A 84 -5.84 -9.58 -9.65
C THR A 84 -5.06 -8.28 -9.62
N ALA A 85 -4.58 -7.88 -8.43
CA ALA A 85 -3.62 -6.79 -8.29
C ALA A 85 -2.38 -7.26 -7.52
N VAL A 86 -1.22 -6.75 -7.92
CA VAL A 86 0.06 -6.90 -7.22
C VAL A 86 0.55 -5.51 -6.89
N VAL A 87 0.74 -5.25 -5.59
CA VAL A 87 1.27 -3.98 -5.12
C VAL A 87 2.68 -4.23 -4.60
N SER A 88 3.65 -3.47 -5.10
CA SER A 88 5.04 -3.58 -4.68
C SER A 88 5.65 -2.21 -4.38
N ARG A 89 6.66 -2.20 -3.51
CA ARG A 89 7.41 -0.98 -3.19
C ARG A 89 8.65 -0.91 -4.07
N ARG A 90 8.80 0.19 -4.80
CA ARG A 90 9.99 0.49 -5.60
C ARG A 90 10.76 1.60 -4.91
N TRP A 91 11.91 1.25 -4.34
CA TRP A 91 12.80 2.21 -3.71
C TRP A 91 13.32 3.21 -4.76
N PRO A 92 13.44 4.52 -4.45
CA PRO A 92 13.39 5.13 -3.12
C PRO A 92 12.02 5.60 -2.62
N ASP A 93 11.05 5.88 -3.49
CA ASP A 93 9.84 6.63 -3.12
C ASP A 93 8.61 6.30 -3.99
N ALA A 94 8.57 5.11 -4.59
CA ALA A 94 7.51 4.71 -5.50
C ALA A 94 6.71 3.49 -5.01
N LEU A 95 5.41 3.52 -5.26
CA LEU A 95 4.50 2.38 -5.13
C LEU A 95 4.07 1.97 -6.54
N VAL A 96 4.29 0.71 -6.87
CA VAL A 96 3.99 0.14 -8.19
C VAL A 96 2.79 -0.77 -8.02
N ILE A 97 1.77 -0.54 -8.83
CA ILE A 97 0.55 -1.33 -8.85
C ILE A 97 0.45 -1.98 -10.23
N GLU A 98 0.72 -3.28 -10.28
CA GLU A 98 0.46 -4.11 -11.44
C GLU A 98 -0.94 -4.71 -11.31
N LEU A 99 -1.78 -4.57 -12.33
CA LEU A 99 -3.12 -5.15 -12.28
C LEU A 99 -3.54 -5.79 -13.59
N VAL A 100 -4.44 -6.78 -13.46
CA VAL A 100 -5.05 -7.48 -14.58
C VAL A 100 -6.55 -7.21 -14.56
N GLU A 101 -7.09 -6.66 -15.65
CA GLU A 101 -8.53 -6.45 -15.79
C GLU A 101 -9.30 -7.75 -16.12
N GLN A 102 -10.54 -7.84 -15.65
CA GLN A 102 -11.44 -8.94 -15.98
C GLN A 102 -11.94 -8.82 -17.43
N ARG A 103 -11.75 -9.89 -18.23
CA ARG A 103 -12.33 -9.99 -19.57
C ARG A 103 -13.73 -10.60 -19.49
N VAL A 104 -14.75 -9.79 -19.82
CA VAL A 104 -16.14 -10.28 -19.90
C VAL A 104 -16.31 -11.10 -21.18
N VAL A 105 -16.39 -12.41 -21.03
CA VAL A 105 -16.75 -13.33 -22.12
C VAL A 105 -18.27 -13.47 -22.17
N ALA A 106 -18.90 -12.55 -22.92
CA ALA A 106 -20.29 -12.58 -23.39
C ALA A 106 -21.43 -12.60 -22.34
N ARG A 107 -22.34 -11.62 -22.46
CA ARG A 107 -23.69 -11.69 -21.90
C ARG A 107 -24.53 -12.60 -22.79
N PHE A 108 -24.83 -13.80 -22.32
CA PHE A 108 -25.82 -14.67 -22.95
C PHE A 108 -27.20 -14.02 -22.70
N ASN A 109 -27.70 -13.25 -23.66
CA ASN A 109 -29.12 -12.93 -23.67
C ASN A 109 -29.82 -14.21 -24.09
N GLU A 110 -30.35 -14.90 -23.08
CA GLU A 110 -31.34 -15.94 -23.24
C GLU A 110 -32.55 -15.27 -23.89
N ASP A 111 -32.59 -15.33 -25.22
CA ASP A 111 -33.84 -15.33 -25.96
C ASP A 111 -34.66 -16.50 -25.39
N GLU A 112 -35.45 -16.18 -24.36
CA GLU A 112 -36.41 -17.05 -23.72
C GLU A 112 -37.44 -17.42 -24.79
N LEU A 113 -37.13 -18.50 -25.51
CA LEU A 113 -37.99 -19.14 -26.51
C LEU A 113 -39.26 -19.62 -25.81
N PHE A 114 -40.24 -18.72 -25.67
CA PHE A 114 -41.64 -19.06 -25.48
C PHE A 114 -42.08 -19.86 -26.71
N GLY A 115 -42.05 -21.19 -26.58
CA GLY A 115 -42.24 -22.09 -27.71
C GLY A 115 -42.69 -23.48 -27.31
N ARG A 116 -43.77 -23.55 -26.52
CA ARG A 116 -44.80 -24.60 -26.61
C ARG A 116 -44.30 -26.04 -26.33
N THR A 117 -44.41 -26.43 -25.06
CA THR A 117 -44.54 -27.84 -24.67
C THR A 117 -45.64 -28.51 -25.50
N GLY A 118 -45.23 -29.32 -26.47
CA GLY A 118 -46.06 -30.34 -27.10
C GLY A 118 -45.68 -31.69 -26.51
N LYS A 119 -46.45 -32.17 -25.53
CA LYS A 119 -46.48 -33.58 -25.13
C LYS A 119 -47.92 -34.07 -25.26
N LEU A 120 -48.05 -35.00 -26.22
CA LEU A 120 -49.07 -36.04 -26.48
C LEU A 120 -50.45 -35.88 -25.82
#